data_AF-A0A9C7ULK1-F1
#
_entry.id   AF-A0A9C7ULK1-F1
#
_cell.length_a   1.000
_cell.length_b   1.000
_cell.length_c   1.000
_cell.angle_alpha   90.00
_cell.angle_beta   90.00
_cell.angle_gamma   90.00
#
_symmetry.space_group_name_H-M   'P 1'
#
loop_
_entity.id
_entity.type
_entity.pdbx_description
1 polymer ?
#
loop_
_entity_poly.entity_id
_entity_poly.type
_entity_poly.pdbx_seq_one_letter_code
_entity_poly.pdbx_strand_id
1 'polypeptide(L)'
;MAVRAGHSVVASGNRTHRSEGSLSEYLIKHGVVGICGIDTRKLTRLLRMKGSQKPAAGRWVDQAKALTRARDFPGLKGMDLARDVSTASAYHWHQGVWQPINGYRGPPQKPYRVTAYDFGGLKTIF
;
A
#
# COMPACT_ATOMS: atom_id res chain seq x y z
N MET A 1 -11.60 5.81 13.19
CA MET A 1 -12.78 5.48 12.37
C MET A 1 -12.92 3.97 12.24
N ALA A 2 -14.08 3.42 12.54
CA ALA A 2 -14.39 2.00 12.40
C ALA A 2 -15.22 1.78 11.12
N VAL A 3 -14.80 0.85 10.25
CA VAL A 3 -15.55 0.51 9.03
C VAL A 3 -15.70 -1.00 8.93
N ARG A 4 -16.94 -1.45 8.73
CA ARG A 4 -17.25 -2.86 8.49
C ARG A 4 -16.83 -3.22 7.06
N ALA A 5 -16.02 -4.26 6.90
CA ALA A 5 -15.76 -4.82 5.57
C ALA A 5 -17.05 -5.48 5.05
N GLY A 6 -17.75 -4.80 4.15
CA GLY A 6 -18.80 -5.41 3.34
C GLY A 6 -18.16 -6.25 2.24
N HIS A 7 -18.58 -7.51 2.09
CA HIS A 7 -18.27 -8.27 0.88
C HIS A 7 -19.24 -7.82 -0.20
N SER A 8 -18.85 -6.82 -0.99
CA SER A 8 -19.29 -6.75 -2.37
C SER A 8 -18.05 -6.96 -3.23
N VAL A 9 -17.84 -8.21 -3.61
CA VAL A 9 -16.89 -8.55 -4.68
C VAL A 9 -17.44 -7.90 -5.94
N VAL A 10 -17.03 -6.65 -6.21
CA VAL A 10 -17.27 -6.03 -7.51
C VAL A 10 -16.27 -6.66 -8.46
N ALA A 11 -16.60 -7.86 -8.94
CA ALA A 11 -15.92 -8.50 -10.06
C ALA A 11 -16.30 -7.75 -11.35
N SER A 12 -15.83 -6.51 -11.47
CA SER A 12 -15.81 -5.80 -12.74
C SER A 12 -14.52 -6.22 -13.44
N GLY A 13 -14.64 -7.09 -14.45
CA GLY A 13 -13.53 -7.80 -15.08
C GLY A 13 -12.32 -6.92 -15.43
N ASN A 14 -11.13 -7.49 -15.26
CA ASN A 14 -9.89 -6.83 -15.64
C ASN A 14 -9.82 -6.66 -17.16
N ARG A 15 -9.65 -5.42 -17.62
CA ARG A 15 -9.43 -5.13 -19.04
C ARG A 15 -8.18 -4.28 -19.21
N THR A 16 -7.04 -4.94 -19.22
CA THR A 16 -5.77 -4.38 -19.73
C THR A 16 -4.89 -5.53 -20.18
N HIS A 17 -4.13 -5.33 -21.26
CA HIS A 17 -3.19 -6.33 -21.78
C HIS A 17 -2.04 -6.67 -20.81
N ARG A 18 -1.90 -5.90 -19.72
CA ARG A 18 -0.91 -6.08 -18.66
C ARG A 18 -1.46 -6.76 -17.40
N SER A 19 -2.72 -7.17 -17.39
CA SER A 19 -3.34 -7.75 -16.19
C SER A 19 -2.89 -9.20 -16.00
N GLU A 20 -2.46 -9.53 -14.78
CA GLU A 20 -2.06 -10.89 -14.40
C GLU A 20 -3.06 -11.56 -13.43
N GLY A 21 -4.16 -10.88 -13.08
CA GLY A 21 -5.13 -11.36 -12.09
C GLY A 21 -5.98 -10.23 -11.51
N SER A 22 -7.07 -10.56 -10.83
CA SER A 22 -7.97 -9.54 -10.24
C SER A 22 -7.36 -8.88 -9.02
N LEU A 23 -7.75 -7.62 -8.75
CA LEU A 23 -7.34 -6.93 -7.53
C LEU A 23 -7.78 -7.72 -6.28
N SER A 24 -8.97 -8.31 -6.31
CA SER A 24 -9.49 -9.14 -5.23
C SER A 24 -8.59 -10.36 -4.97
N GLU A 25 -8.18 -11.08 -6.02
CA GLU A 25 -7.21 -12.19 -5.91
C GLU A 25 -5.88 -11.72 -5.33
N TYR A 26 -5.37 -10.59 -5.80
CA TYR A 26 -4.11 -10.02 -5.30
C TYR A 26 -4.19 -9.71 -3.80
N LEU A 27 -5.25 -9.04 -3.35
CA LEU A 27 -5.44 -8.69 -1.94
C LEU A 27 -5.56 -9.95 -1.06
N ILE A 28 -6.29 -10.97 -1.51
CA ILE A 28 -6.42 -12.26 -0.80
C ILE A 28 -5.06 -12.95 -0.71
N LYS A 29 -4.32 -13.05 -1.83
CA LYS A 29 -3.00 -13.70 -1.91
C LYS A 29 -1.99 -13.06 -0.97
N HIS A 30 -2.02 -11.74 -0.80
CA HIS A 30 -1.10 -11.00 0.05
C HIS A 30 -1.63 -10.74 1.47
N GLY A 31 -2.79 -11.29 1.84
CA GLY A 31 -3.36 -11.12 3.19
C GLY A 31 -3.78 -9.67 3.51
N VAL A 32 -4.05 -8.85 2.50
CA VAL A 32 -4.39 -7.44 2.65
C VAL A 32 -5.90 -7.27 2.80
N VAL A 33 -6.32 -6.56 3.84
CA VAL A 33 -7.75 -6.27 4.07
C VAL A 33 -8.20 -5.11 3.18
N GLY A 34 -9.11 -5.39 2.25
CA GLY A 34 -9.81 -4.39 1.44
C GLY A 34 -11.26 -4.18 1.89
N ILE A 35 -11.78 -2.97 1.67
CA ILE A 35 -13.20 -2.63 1.88
C ILE A 35 -13.72 -1.85 0.66
N CYS A 36 -14.98 -2.06 0.30
CA CYS A 36 -15.65 -1.37 -0.79
C CYS A 36 -17.07 -0.97 -0.39
N GLY A 37 -17.77 -0.24 -1.26
CA GLY A 37 -19.17 0.18 -1.03
C GLY A 37 -19.33 1.27 0.04
N ILE A 38 -18.26 1.99 0.37
CA ILE A 38 -18.30 3.11 1.32
C ILE A 38 -18.30 4.45 0.58
N ASP A 39 -18.91 5.46 1.19
CA ASP A 39 -18.80 6.83 0.70
C ASP A 39 -17.39 7.39 1.00
N THR A 40 -16.46 7.13 0.07
CA THR A 40 -15.08 7.65 0.14
C THR A 40 -15.05 9.18 0.05
N ARG A 41 -16.06 9.84 -0.53
CA ARG A 41 -16.15 11.30 -0.60
C ARG A 41 -16.47 11.89 0.77
N LYS A 42 -17.42 11.33 1.51
CA LYS A 42 -17.70 11.68 2.91
C LYS A 42 -16.47 11.41 3.79
N LEU A 43 -15.79 10.29 3.58
CA LEU A 43 -14.55 9.97 4.29
C LEU A 43 -13.47 11.04 4.06
N THR A 44 -13.17 11.37 2.81
CA THR A 44 -12.16 12.40 2.49
C THR A 44 -12.54 13.77 3.06
N ARG A 45 -13.82 14.15 3.02
CA ARG A 45 -14.30 15.38 3.67
C ARG A 45 -14.04 15.36 5.18
N LEU A 46 -14.33 14.23 5.84
CA LEU A 46 -14.11 14.08 7.27
C LEU A 46 -12.61 14.21 7.63
N LEU A 47 -11.73 13.54 6.89
CA LEU A 47 -10.27 13.61 7.09
C LEU A 47 -9.72 15.00 6.82
N ARG A 48 -10.23 15.72 5.81
CA ARG A 48 -9.83 17.10 5.53
C ARG A 48 -10.22 18.07 6.63
N MET A 49 -11.41 17.90 7.22
CA MET A 49 -11.91 18.81 8.25
C MET A 49 -11.36 18.51 9.65
N LYS A 50 -11.15 17.22 9.98
CA LYS A 50 -10.75 16.79 11.33
C LYS A 50 -9.30 16.31 11.41
N GLY A 51 -8.56 16.35 10.31
CA GLY A 51 -7.22 15.79 10.21
C GLY A 51 -7.20 14.26 10.13
N SER A 52 -5.98 13.72 10.13
CA SER A 52 -5.73 12.28 10.07
C SER A 52 -6.35 11.55 11.27
N GLN A 53 -7.02 10.44 11.01
CA GLN A 53 -7.66 9.62 12.05
C GLN A 53 -7.13 8.20 12.03
N LYS A 54 -7.04 7.59 13.21
CA LYS A 54 -6.68 6.18 13.40
C LYS A 54 -7.78 5.27 12.80
N PRO A 55 -7.50 4.48 11.75
CA PRO A 55 -8.50 3.61 11.16
C PRO A 55 -8.51 2.24 11.84
N ALA A 56 -9.66 1.56 11.80
CA ALA A 56 -9.76 0.13 12.05
C ALA A 56 -10.74 -0.49 11.06
N ALA A 57 -10.29 -1.57 10.40
CA ALA A 57 -11.08 -2.37 9.47
C ALA A 57 -10.81 -3.85 9.73
N GLY A 58 -11.77 -4.71 9.41
CA GLY A 58 -11.62 -6.14 9.52
C GLY A 58 -12.88 -6.90 9.13
N ARG A 59 -12.74 -8.22 9.06
CA ARG A 59 -13.85 -9.14 8.78
C ARG A 59 -14.70 -9.32 10.04
N TRP A 60 -16.02 -9.14 9.93
CA TRP A 60 -16.98 -9.35 11.04
C TRP A 60 -16.66 -8.61 12.33
N VAL A 61 -16.07 -7.41 12.24
CA VAL A 61 -15.75 -6.65 13.44
C VAL A 61 -17.04 -6.02 13.97
N ASP A 62 -17.40 -6.41 15.20
CA ASP A 62 -18.32 -5.65 16.04
C ASP A 62 -17.87 -4.19 16.05
N GLN A 63 -18.78 -3.26 15.78
CA GLN A 63 -18.48 -1.84 15.75
C GLN A 63 -17.80 -1.37 17.04
N ALA A 64 -18.18 -1.90 18.19
CA ALA A 64 -17.54 -1.59 19.47
C ALA A 64 -16.06 -2.02 19.48
N LYS A 65 -15.79 -3.27 19.06
CA LYS A 65 -14.41 -3.80 18.95
C LYS A 65 -13.57 -3.02 17.94
N ALA A 66 -14.15 -2.61 16.81
CA ALA A 66 -13.47 -1.80 15.81
C ALA A 66 -13.13 -0.41 16.35
N LEU A 67 -14.04 0.21 17.11
CA LEU A 67 -13.80 1.49 17.76
C LEU A 67 -12.70 1.41 18.81
N THR A 68 -12.70 0.35 19.64
CA THR A 68 -11.63 0.09 20.61
C THR A 68 -10.28 -0.03 19.91
N ARG A 69 -10.16 -0.90 18.90
CA ARG A 69 -8.92 -1.04 18.11
C ARG A 69 -8.45 0.28 17.48
N ALA A 70 -9.38 1.07 16.93
CA ALA A 70 -9.04 2.37 16.36
C ALA A 70 -8.52 3.35 17.41
N ARG A 71 -9.04 3.31 18.65
CA ARG A 71 -8.58 4.18 19.76
C ARG A 71 -7.21 3.73 20.28
N ASP A 72 -7.05 2.42 20.44
CA ASP A 72 -5.85 1.79 21.00
C ASP A 72 -4.65 1.84 20.07
N PHE A 73 -4.87 2.02 18.76
CA PHE A 73 -3.77 2.20 17.81
C PHE A 73 -2.90 3.38 18.26
N PRO A 74 -1.58 3.23 18.49
CA PRO A 74 -0.76 4.31 19.05
C PRO A 74 -0.69 5.54 18.13
N GLY A 75 -0.92 5.34 16.83
CA GLY A 75 -0.71 6.35 15.80
C GLY A 75 0.72 6.30 15.26
N LEU A 76 0.97 6.96 14.14
CA LEU A 76 2.27 6.89 13.45
C LEU A 76 3.31 7.89 13.97
N LYS A 77 2.88 8.87 14.78
CA LYS A 77 3.77 9.94 15.26
C LYS A 77 4.85 9.34 16.17
N GLY A 78 6.11 9.52 15.79
CA GLY A 78 7.25 9.01 16.54
C GLY A 78 7.57 7.52 16.32
N MET A 79 6.85 6.84 15.41
CA MET A 79 7.22 5.48 15.00
C MET A 79 8.32 5.52 13.95
N ASP A 80 9.41 4.80 14.18
CA ASP A 80 10.44 4.54 13.17
C ASP A 80 10.04 3.36 12.29
N LEU A 81 9.23 3.64 11.27
CA LEU A 81 8.83 2.65 10.27
C LEU A 81 9.93 2.36 9.25
N ALA A 82 10.93 3.24 9.13
CA ALA A 82 12.00 3.08 8.15
C ALA A 82 12.83 1.83 8.46
N ARG A 83 13.07 1.57 9.75
CA ARG A 83 13.72 0.33 10.22
C ARG A 83 12.96 -0.93 9.79
N ASP A 84 11.63 -0.91 9.82
CA ASP A 84 10.81 -2.08 9.54
C ASP A 84 10.72 -2.40 8.02
N VAL A 85 11.01 -1.41 7.17
CA VAL A 85 10.92 -1.55 5.70
C VAL A 85 12.28 -1.51 4.98
N SER A 86 13.37 -1.20 5.69
CA SER A 86 14.71 -1.15 5.13
C SER A 86 15.24 -2.54 4.76
N THR A 87 16.19 -2.61 3.83
CA THR A 87 16.89 -3.87 3.53
C THR A 87 17.78 -4.31 4.70
N ALA A 88 17.86 -5.63 4.94
CA ALA A 88 18.72 -6.20 5.97
C ALA A 88 20.22 -6.13 5.62
N SER A 89 20.54 -6.11 4.32
CA SER A 89 21.91 -6.06 3.82
C SER A 89 22.03 -5.15 2.60
N ALA A 90 23.21 -4.56 2.41
CA ALA A 90 23.52 -3.80 1.21
C ALA A 90 23.44 -4.70 -0.03
N TYR A 91 22.91 -4.15 -1.13
CA TYR A 91 22.82 -4.84 -2.42
C TYR A 91 23.11 -3.86 -3.56
N HIS A 92 23.44 -4.41 -4.72
CA HIS A 92 23.60 -3.61 -5.93
C HIS A 92 22.29 -3.54 -6.72
N TRP A 93 21.85 -2.33 -7.05
CA TRP A 93 20.71 -2.12 -7.92
C TRP A 93 21.17 -1.92 -9.37
N HIS A 94 20.73 -2.81 -10.25
CA HIS A 94 21.05 -2.80 -11.67
C HIS A 94 19.80 -2.88 -12.55
N GLN A 95 18.64 -2.47 -12.04
CA GLN A 95 17.42 -2.42 -12.83
C GLN A 95 17.23 -0.99 -13.36
N GLY A 96 16.93 -0.85 -14.64
CA GLY A 96 16.55 0.42 -15.27
C GLY A 96 15.04 0.60 -15.34
N VAL A 97 14.62 1.71 -15.94
CA VAL A 97 13.20 2.07 -16.08
C VAL A 97 12.44 1.06 -16.96
N TRP A 98 11.19 0.77 -16.60
CA TRP A 98 10.31 -0.07 -17.41
C TRP A 98 10.00 0.57 -18.78
N GLN A 99 10.07 -0.22 -19.84
CA GLN A 99 9.69 0.19 -21.20
C GLN A 99 8.51 -0.66 -21.73
N PRO A 100 7.56 -0.07 -22.48
CA PRO A 100 6.38 -0.78 -22.99
C PRO A 100 6.65 -2.04 -23.80
N ILE A 101 7.71 -2.03 -24.62
CA ILE A 101 8.02 -3.13 -25.54
C ILE A 101 8.95 -4.15 -24.88
N ASN A 102 9.91 -3.67 -24.09
CA ASN A 102 11.06 -4.47 -23.67
C ASN A 102 11.10 -4.76 -22.16
N GLY A 103 10.11 -4.31 -21.39
CA GLY A 103 10.09 -4.46 -19.95
C GLY A 103 11.21 -3.68 -19.25
N TYR A 104 11.69 -4.19 -18.12
CA TYR A 104 12.82 -3.62 -17.40
C TYR A 104 14.14 -4.05 -18.06
N ARG A 105 14.99 -3.09 -18.41
CA ARG A 105 16.36 -3.37 -18.92
C ARG A 105 17.41 -2.95 -17.91
N GLY A 106 18.59 -3.56 -17.97
CA GLY A 106 19.75 -3.11 -17.20
C GLY A 106 20.08 -1.65 -17.54
N PRO A 107 20.55 -0.85 -16.56
CA PRO A 107 20.89 0.53 -16.78
C PRO A 107 22.03 0.61 -17.82
N PRO A 108 22.06 1.66 -18.65
CA PRO A 108 23.24 1.96 -19.45
C PRO A 108 24.46 2.13 -18.52
N GLN A 109 25.68 2.00 -19.05
CA GLN A 109 26.87 2.30 -18.26
C GLN A 109 26.76 3.72 -17.70
N LYS A 110 26.69 3.82 -16.37
CA LYS A 110 26.61 5.10 -15.66
C LYS A 110 28.02 5.55 -15.28
N PRO A 111 28.39 6.82 -15.48
CA PRO A 111 29.71 7.33 -15.10
C PRO A 111 29.88 7.48 -13.58
N TYR A 112 28.79 7.39 -12.81
CA TYR A 112 28.79 7.65 -11.37
C TYR A 112 28.44 6.39 -10.58
N ARG A 113 29.13 6.23 -9.44
CA ARG A 113 28.77 5.27 -8.39
C ARG A 113 28.04 6.00 -7.28
N VAL A 114 26.77 5.67 -7.09
CA VAL A 114 25.90 6.31 -6.08
C VAL A 114 25.58 5.29 -4.98
N THR A 115 25.67 5.72 -3.73
CA THR A 115 25.19 4.97 -2.58
C THR A 115 23.87 5.59 -2.13
N ALA A 116 22.82 4.78 -2.04
CA ALA A 116 21.52 5.20 -1.54
C ALA A 116 21.22 4.52 -0.20
N TYR A 117 20.72 5.29 0.76
CA TYR A 117 20.17 4.75 2.00
C TYR A 117 18.71 4.37 1.79
N ASP A 118 18.37 3.12 2.11
CA ASP A 118 17.04 2.59 1.94
C ASP A 118 16.19 2.83 3.20
N PHE A 119 15.28 3.80 3.12
CA PHE A 119 14.26 4.07 4.14
C PHE A 119 12.87 3.61 3.68
N GLY A 120 12.81 2.56 2.86
CA GLY A 120 11.60 2.15 2.13
C GLY A 120 11.54 2.75 0.72
N GLY A 121 12.69 2.81 0.05
CA GLY A 121 12.84 3.44 -1.26
C GLY A 121 11.98 2.77 -2.33
N LEU A 122 11.29 3.59 -3.13
CA LEU A 122 10.54 3.08 -4.27
C LEU A 122 11.49 2.67 -5.38
N LYS A 123 11.26 1.48 -5.98
CA LYS A 123 12.04 0.93 -7.09
C LYS A 123 12.19 1.87 -8.31
N THR A 124 11.28 2.85 -8.46
CA THR A 124 11.33 3.85 -9.53
C THR A 124 12.37 4.95 -9.30
N ILE A 125 12.81 5.15 -8.05
CA ILE A 125 13.85 6.14 -7.69
C ILE A 125 15.25 5.62 -8.03
N PHE A 126 15.43 4.29 -8.04
CA PHE A 126 16.70 3.60 -8.26
C PHE A 126 16.93 3.26 -9.75
#